data_AF-A0A3D5Z5Y7-F1
#
_entry.id   AF-A0A3D5Z5Y7-F1
#
_cell.length_a   1.000
_cell.length_b   1.000
_cell.length_c   1.000
_cell.angle_alpha   90.00
_cell.angle_beta   90.00
_cell.angle_gamma   90.00
#
_symmetry.space_group_name_H-M   'P 1'
#
loop_
_entity.id
_entity.type
_entity.pdbx_description
1 polymer ?
#
loop_
_entity_poly.entity_id
_entity_poly.type
_entity_poly.pdbx_seq_one_letter_code
_entity_poly.pdbx_strand_id
1 'polypeptide(L)' 'MDMTTQIKNNLISRIRDSKDLNFLKAVQTIFDSSEQALYQLSSEQEDSIEKGREEIKNGESIENDMLLVKMKEWLTKK' A
#
# COMPACT_ATOMS: atom_id res chain seq x y z
N MET A 1 4.93 -32.47 17.01
CA MET A 1 4.07 -31.45 16.38
C MET A 1 4.69 -30.10 16.70
N ASP A 2 5.06 -29.32 15.70
CA ASP A 2 5.76 -28.04 15.89
C ASP A 2 4.90 -27.04 16.69
N MET A 3 5.51 -26.23 17.57
CA MET A 3 4.79 -25.26 18.42
C MET A 3 4.01 -24.26 17.58
N THR A 4 4.56 -23.87 16.42
CA THR A 4 3.87 -23.01 15.45
C THR A 4 2.56 -23.62 14.97
N THR A 5 2.57 -24.94 14.72
CA THR A 5 1.38 -25.66 14.27
C THR A 5 0.31 -25.69 15.36
N GLN A 6 0.71 -25.86 16.62
CA GLN A 6 -0.24 -25.83 17.74
C GLN A 6 -0.88 -24.46 17.92
N ILE A 7 -0.08 -23.39 17.85
CA ILE A 7 -0.58 -22.00 17.96
C ILE A 7 -1.57 -21.70 16.82
N LYS A 8 -1.23 -22.07 15.58
CA LYS A 8 -2.12 -21.89 14.42
C LYS A 8 -3.46 -22.59 14.62
N ASN A 9 -3.46 -23.86 15.02
CA ASN A 9 -4.68 -24.62 15.22
C ASN A 9 -5.57 -24.02 16.32
N ASN A 10 -4.97 -23.55 17.41
CA ASN A 10 -5.69 -22.90 18.50
C ASN A 10 -6.34 -21.59 18.05
N LEU A 11 -5.62 -20.76 17.27
CA LEU A 11 -6.17 -19.51 16.72
C LEU A 11 -7.33 -19.79 15.76
N ILE A 12 -7.18 -20.76 14.85
CA ILE A 12 -8.23 -21.15 13.91
C ILE A 12 -9.50 -21.59 14.65
N SER A 13 -9.38 -22.43 15.68
CA SER A 13 -10.55 -22.86 16.45
C SER A 13 -11.22 -21.66 17.14
N ARG A 14 -10.44 -20.79 17.78
CA ARG A 14 -10.97 -19.65 18.52
C ARG A 14 -11.68 -18.63 17.61
N ILE A 15 -11.17 -18.42 16.40
CA ILE A 15 -11.81 -17.56 15.39
C ILE A 15 -13.10 -18.22 14.89
N ARG A 16 -13.05 -19.51 14.53
CA ARG A 16 -14.21 -20.27 14.02
C ARG A 16 -15.37 -20.31 15.01
N ASP A 17 -15.06 -20.45 16.29
CA ASP A 17 -16.07 -20.64 17.33
C ASP A 17 -16.61 -19.29 17.87
N SER A 18 -15.97 -18.16 17.52
CA SER A 18 -16.40 -16.83 17.96
C SER A 18 -17.62 -16.32 17.21
N LYS A 19 -18.55 -15.72 17.95
CA LYS A 19 -19.72 -14.99 17.41
C LYS A 19 -19.64 -13.48 17.69
N ASP A 20 -18.58 -13.03 18.37
CA ASP A 20 -18.38 -11.62 18.71
C ASP A 20 -17.76 -10.89 17.51
N LEU A 21 -18.58 -10.06 16.86
CA LEU A 21 -18.18 -9.29 15.69
C LEU A 21 -17.07 -8.27 16.00
N ASN A 22 -17.08 -7.67 17.20
CA ASN A 22 -16.07 -6.67 17.56
C ASN A 22 -14.72 -7.35 17.77
N PHE A 23 -14.71 -8.52 18.42
CA PHE A 23 -13.51 -9.35 18.52
C PHE A 23 -12.98 -9.75 17.15
N LEU A 24 -13.85 -10.26 16.26
CA LEU A 24 -13.45 -10.69 14.92
C LEU A 24 -12.87 -9.53 14.09
N LYS A 25 -13.47 -8.34 14.18
CA LYS A 25 -12.94 -7.12 13.53
C LYS A 25 -11.56 -6.74 14.07
N ALA A 26 -11.36 -6.79 15.38
CA ALA A 26 -10.06 -6.48 15.97
C ALA A 26 -8.98 -7.47 15.51
N VAL A 27 -9.30 -8.77 15.46
CA VAL A 27 -8.39 -9.80 14.95
C VAL A 27 -8.07 -9.57 13.47
N GLN A 28 -9.07 -9.26 12.65
CA GLN A 28 -8.89 -8.93 11.24
C GLN A 28 -7.95 -7.74 11.07
N THR A 29 -8.18 -6.63 11.77
CA THR A 29 -7.31 -5.44 11.71
C THR A 29 -5.87 -5.75 12.11
N ILE A 30 -5.66 -6.59 13.13
CA ILE A 30 -4.30 -7.00 13.53
C ILE A 30 -3.63 -7.74 12.38
N PHE A 31 -4.30 -8.72 11.75
CA PHE A 31 -3.73 -9.45 10.62
C PHE A 31 -3.43 -8.53 9.44
N ASP A 32 -4.39 -7.67 9.06
CA ASP A 32 -4.24 -6.71 7.96
C ASP A 32 -3.09 -5.71 8.22
N SER A 33 -2.85 -5.32 9.48
CA SER A 33 -1.72 -4.45 9.85
C SER A 33 -0.38 -5.18 9.97
N SER A 34 -0.42 -6.49 10.25
CA SER A 34 0.76 -7.34 10.42
C SER A 34 1.29 -7.90 9.11
N GLU A 35 0.44 -7.94 8.07
CA GLU A 35 0.91 -8.03 6.69
C GLU A 35 1.70 -6.76 6.40
N GLN A 36 2.99 -6.77 6.72
CA GLN A 36 3.93 -5.87 6.06
C GLN A 36 3.64 -6.03 4.57
N ALA A 37 3.17 -4.95 3.94
CA ALA A 37 2.97 -4.90 2.51
C ALA A 37 4.20 -5.55 1.88
N LEU A 38 3.99 -6.61 1.10
CA LEU A 38 5.08 -7.41 0.50
C LEU A 38 6.12 -6.53 -0.21
N TYR A 39 5.71 -5.30 -0.56
CA TYR A 39 6.55 -4.16 -0.90
C TYR A 39 6.11 -2.94 -0.10
N GLN A 40 6.85 -2.60 0.96
CA GLN A 40 6.71 -1.29 1.61
C GLN A 40 7.36 -0.24 0.70
N LEU A 41 6.64 0.84 0.47
CA LEU A 41 7.21 2.02 -0.16
C LEU A 41 8.24 2.62 0.80
N SER A 42 9.36 3.13 0.27
CA SER A 42 10.19 4.02 1.07
C SER A 42 9.42 5.31 1.36
N SER A 43 9.80 6.02 2.42
CA SER A 43 9.19 7.33 2.72
C SER A 43 9.29 8.29 1.53
N GLU A 44 10.41 8.24 0.78
CA GLU A 44 10.57 9.03 -0.45
C GLU A 44 9.55 8.67 -1.54
N GLN A 45 9.20 7.39 -1.68
CA GLN A 45 8.19 6.94 -2.63
C GLN A 45 6.79 7.35 -2.20
N GLU A 46 6.47 7.27 -0.91
CA GLU A 46 5.20 7.75 -0.36
C GLU A 46 5.05 9.25 -0.59
N ASP A 47 6.08 10.04 -0.23
CA ASP A 47 6.11 11.49 -0.42
C ASP A 47 5.96 11.87 -1.90
N SER A 48 6.64 11.14 -2.80
CA SER A 48 6.56 11.38 -4.25
C SER A 48 5.16 11.11 -4.81
N ILE A 49 4.50 10.04 -4.33
CA ILE A 49 3.13 9.71 -4.72
C ILE A 49 2.16 10.77 -4.22
N GLU A 50 2.30 11.20 -2.96
CA GLU A 50 1.41 12.22 -2.38
C GLU A 50 1.56 13.56 -3.12
N LYS A 51 2.80 13.97 -3.38
CA LYS A 51 3.08 15.18 -4.18
C LYS A 51 2.44 15.09 -5.57
N GLY A 52 2.58 13.96 -6.26
CA GLY A 52 1.97 13.76 -7.57
C GLY A 52 0.44 13.80 -7.53
N ARG A 53 -0.19 13.28 -6.46
CA ARG A 53 -1.66 13.37 -6.28
C ARG A 53 -2.13 14.80 -6.09
N GLU A 54 -1.42 15.58 -5.28
CA GLU A 54 -1.68 17.00 -5.08
C GLU A 54 -1.47 17.81 -6.37
N GLU A 55 -0.39 17.58 -7.12
CA GLU A 55 -0.14 18.23 -8.42
C GLU A 55 -1.27 17.95 -9.43
N ILE A 56 -1.72 16.69 -9.55
CA ILE A 56 -2.85 16.33 -10.42
C ILE A 56 -4.14 17.04 -9.99
N LYS A 57 -4.44 17.04 -8.69
CA LYS A 57 -5.62 17.69 -8.12
C LYS A 57 -5.61 19.21 -8.35
N ASN A 58 -4.44 19.83 -8.32
CA ASN A 58 -4.25 21.26 -8.56
C ASN A 58 -4.17 21.60 -10.06
N GLY A 59 -4.24 20.62 -10.96
CA GLY A 59 -4.12 20.83 -12.40
C GLY A 59 -2.69 21.08 -12.87
N GLU A 60 -1.70 20.82 -12.03
CA GLU A 60 -0.26 20.95 -12.31
C GLU A 60 0.28 19.73 -13.09
N SER A 61 -0.52 19.26 -14.05
CA SER A 61 -0.15 18.18 -14.96
C SER A 61 -0.09 18.69 -16.40
N ILE A 62 0.68 18.02 -17.24
CA ILE A 62 0.77 18.34 -18.66
C ILE A 62 0.34 17.13 -19.48
N GLU A 63 -0.24 17.39 -20.64
CA GLU A 63 -0.57 16.34 -21.60
C GLU A 63 0.68 15.61 -22.08
N ASN A 64 0.54 14.31 -22.32
CA ASN A 64 1.64 13.44 -22.74
C ASN A 64 2.32 13.95 -24.02
N ASP A 65 1.54 14.45 -24.97
CA ASP A 65 2.08 14.98 -26.23
C ASP A 65 2.93 16.24 -26.01
N MET A 66 2.53 17.11 -25.06
CA MET A 66 3.32 18.29 -24.69
C MET A 66 4.61 17.91 -23.97
N LEU A 67 4.58 16.86 -23.13
CA LEU A 67 5.77 16.32 -22.49
C LEU A 67 6.79 15.83 -23.52
N LEU A 68 6.36 15.06 -24.52
CA LEU A 68 7.23 14.54 -25.57
C LEU A 68 7.89 15.65 -26.40
N VAL A 69 7.17 16.72 -26.70
CA VAL A 69 7.73 17.90 -27.39
C VAL A 69 8.81 18.56 -26.53
N LYS A 70 8.52 18.84 -25.25
CA LYS A 70 9.50 19.44 -24.32
C LYS A 70 10.75 18.59 -24.15
N MET A 71 10.61 17.26 -24.10
CA MET A 71 11.75 16.33 -23.99
C MET A 71 12.64 16.40 -25.24
N LYS A 72 12.05 16.43 -26.44
CA LYS A 72 12.79 16.57 -27.69
C LYS A 72 13.55 17.90 -27.73
N GLU A 73 12.90 18.99 -27.35
CA GLU A 73 13.54 20.31 -27.28
C GLU A 73 14.72 20.33 -26.30
N TRP A 74 14.56 19.72 -25.12
CA TRP A 74 15.63 19.63 -24.13
C TRP A 74 16.86 18.86 -24.65
N LEU A 75 16.64 17.74 -25.35
CA LEU A 75 17.71 16.95 -25.95
C LEU A 75 18.47 17.71 -27.05
N THR A 76 17.81 18.62 -27.77
CA THR A 76 18.43 19.42 -28.83
C THR A 76 19.13 20.69 -28.34
N LYS A 77 18.93 21.09 -27.08
CA LYS A 77 19.56 22.29 -26.46
C LYS A 77 20.94 22.00 -25.87
N LYS A 78 21.54 20.85 -26.20
CA LYS A 78 22.85 20.40 -25.72
C LYS A 78 23.88 20.47 -26.84
#